data_AF-A0A838N2S0-F1
#
_entry.id   AF-A0A838N2S0-F1
#
_cell.length_a   1.000
_cell.length_b   1.000
_cell.length_c   1.000
_cell.angle_alpha   90.00
_cell.angle_beta   90.00
_cell.angle_gamma   90.00
#
_symmetry.space_group_name_H-M   'P 1'
#
loop_
_entity.id
_entity.type
_entity.pdbx_description
1 polymer ?
#
loop_
_entity_poly.entity_id
_entity_poly.type
_entity_poly.pdbx_seq_one_letter_code
_entity_poly.pdbx_strand_id
1 'polypeptide(L)'
;MHAAKEPKATVTAANPLLTESDLPYHTPPFDKIKNEHFTPAYTEGLAEHLKEIEAIANNNEAPTFENTLVAMERSGEKLTRVNNVFGNLTSAHTNPELEKIETAMAPKLAAHQDAIYLNGKLFARVQALYDKREELADAESRYLLERYYKDFVRAGAKLSEPDKKKLKAMNAELASLETKFSQAVLKEKNAASVVVDKREDLAGMADNEIAAAAEAAKAEKKPGKFLLAMQNTSGQPALASLQNRALRERIMKTSLARNSHGGPNDTRETVTKIARLRAERAVLLGYENHAAYQLEDQTAKDVGT
;
A
#
# COMPACT_ATOMS: atom_id res chain seq x y z
N MET A 1 -9.55 27.92 34.53
CA MET A 1 -9.85 28.19 33.10
C MET A 1 -8.55 28.55 32.40
N HIS A 2 -7.88 27.55 31.83
CA HIS A 2 -6.76 27.75 30.91
C HIS A 2 -7.13 27.02 29.63
N ALA A 3 -7.60 27.80 28.66
CA ALA A 3 -7.80 27.33 27.30
C ALA A 3 -6.43 27.07 26.69
N ALA A 4 -6.11 25.80 26.45
CA ALA A 4 -5.00 25.41 25.62
C ALA A 4 -5.30 25.85 24.18
N LYS A 5 -4.43 26.70 23.64
CA LYS A 5 -4.49 27.23 22.28
C LYS A 5 -4.24 26.09 21.30
N GLU A 6 -5.25 25.71 20.52
CA GLU A 6 -5.06 24.87 19.34
C GLU A 6 -4.18 25.62 18.31
N PRO A 7 -3.12 25.01 17.76
CA PRO A 7 -2.42 25.61 16.64
C PRO A 7 -3.21 25.33 15.36
N LYS A 8 -4.01 26.30 14.92
CA LYS A 8 -4.65 26.35 13.59
C LYS A 8 -3.95 27.39 12.72
N ALA A 9 -3.75 27.00 11.46
CA ALA A 9 -3.43 27.83 10.28
C ALA A 9 -2.01 28.43 10.19
N THR A 10 -1.08 27.68 9.58
CA THR A 10 0.09 28.27 8.86
C THR A 10 0.75 27.33 7.83
N VAL A 11 0.33 26.07 7.67
CA VAL A 11 1.03 25.09 6.80
C VAL A 11 0.48 25.02 5.36
N THR A 12 -0.64 25.66 5.05
CA THR A 12 -1.29 25.52 3.72
C THR A 12 -0.63 26.31 2.59
N ALA A 13 0.22 27.30 2.85
CA ALA A 13 0.81 28.13 1.78
C ALA A 13 2.18 27.62 1.26
N ALA A 14 2.76 26.55 1.84
CA ALA A 14 4.06 26.04 1.39
C ALA A 14 4.25 24.52 1.59
N ASN A 15 3.19 23.71 1.41
CA ASN A 15 3.35 22.26 1.44
C ASN A 15 3.86 21.76 0.06
N PRO A 16 5.11 21.25 -0.04
CA PRO A 16 5.71 20.86 -1.32
C PRO A 16 5.02 19.65 -1.99
N LEU A 17 4.11 18.96 -1.29
CA LEU A 17 3.34 17.84 -1.85
C LEU A 17 2.07 18.29 -2.57
N LEU A 18 1.62 19.53 -2.34
CA LEU A 18 0.34 20.04 -2.87
C LEU A 18 0.48 20.80 -4.19
N THR A 19 1.70 21.23 -4.53
CA THR A 19 2.02 21.91 -5.79
C THR A 19 2.80 20.97 -6.71
N GLU A 20 2.64 21.16 -8.02
CA GLU A 20 3.52 20.52 -9.00
C GLU A 20 4.97 20.98 -8.79
N SER A 21 5.92 20.09 -9.06
CA SER A 21 7.34 20.38 -8.89
C SER A 21 7.90 21.06 -10.14
N ASP A 22 8.67 22.14 -9.92
CA ASP A 22 9.42 22.84 -10.96
C ASP A 22 10.75 22.14 -11.31
N LEU A 23 11.10 21.03 -10.62
CA LEU A 23 12.30 20.27 -10.93
C LEU A 23 12.14 19.50 -12.26
N PRO A 24 13.25 19.12 -12.94
CA PRO A 24 13.19 18.34 -14.17
C PRO A 24 12.28 17.10 -14.02
N TYR A 25 11.42 16.89 -15.02
CA TYR A 25 10.42 15.81 -15.04
C TYR A 25 9.44 15.81 -13.85
N HIS A 26 9.23 16.98 -13.23
CA HIS A 26 8.40 17.16 -12.05
C HIS A 26 8.81 16.28 -10.85
N THR A 27 10.12 15.99 -10.76
CA THR A 27 10.68 15.16 -9.68
C THR A 27 10.30 15.75 -8.31
N PRO A 28 9.84 14.94 -7.33
CA PRO A 28 9.51 15.45 -6.01
C PRO A 28 10.69 16.17 -5.35
N PRO A 29 10.49 17.36 -4.75
CA PRO A 29 11.55 18.09 -4.07
C PRO A 29 11.86 17.45 -2.70
N PHE A 30 12.54 16.30 -2.70
CA PHE A 30 12.84 15.50 -1.51
C PHE A 30 13.63 16.26 -0.43
N ASP A 31 14.40 17.28 -0.82
CA ASP A 31 15.10 18.20 0.08
C ASP A 31 14.16 19.06 0.94
N LYS A 32 12.92 19.27 0.46
CA LYS A 32 11.89 20.08 1.12
C LYS A 32 10.81 19.24 1.80
N ILE A 33 10.66 17.97 1.43
CA ILE A 33 9.60 17.10 1.95
C ILE A 33 9.96 16.63 3.36
N LYS A 34 9.02 16.81 4.30
CA LYS A 34 9.14 16.42 5.72
C LYS A 34 7.94 15.57 6.13
N ASN A 35 8.12 14.75 7.17
CA ASN A 35 7.05 13.90 7.71
C ASN A 35 5.77 14.68 8.07
N GLU A 36 5.92 15.90 8.62
CA GLU A 36 4.81 16.79 8.99
C GLU A 36 3.94 17.27 7.81
N HIS A 37 4.44 17.16 6.57
CA HIS A 37 3.71 17.57 5.37
C HIS A 37 2.65 16.56 4.93
N PHE A 38 2.79 15.27 5.25
CA PHE A 38 1.93 14.22 4.70
C PHE A 38 0.49 14.29 5.20
N THR A 39 0.26 14.38 6.51
CA THR A 39 -1.12 14.39 7.05
C THR A 39 -1.95 15.58 6.54
N PRO A 40 -1.44 16.83 6.52
CA PRO A 40 -2.15 17.94 5.90
C PRO A 40 -2.36 17.73 4.40
N ALA A 41 -1.35 17.25 3.67
CA ALA A 41 -1.46 17.07 2.22
C ALA A 41 -2.48 15.98 1.84
N TYR A 42 -2.51 14.88 2.60
CA TYR A 42 -3.55 13.86 2.48
C TYR A 42 -4.94 14.41 2.76
N THR A 43 -5.09 15.22 3.81
CA THR A 43 -6.39 15.80 4.18
C THR A 43 -6.93 16.69 3.05
N GLU A 44 -6.08 17.54 2.47
CA GLU A 44 -6.47 18.38 1.33
C GLU A 44 -6.71 17.55 0.06
N GLY A 45 -5.78 16.67 -0.31
CA GLY A 45 -5.87 15.85 -1.51
C GLY A 45 -7.10 14.94 -1.54
N LEU A 46 -7.47 14.35 -0.41
CA LEU A 46 -8.70 13.56 -0.28
C LEU A 46 -9.96 14.42 -0.48
N ALA A 47 -10.01 15.58 0.18
CA ALA A 47 -11.16 16.48 0.10
C ALA A 47 -11.36 17.05 -1.31
N GLU A 48 -10.27 17.45 -1.97
CA GLU A 48 -10.30 17.99 -3.33
C GLU A 48 -10.70 16.93 -4.34
N HIS A 49 -10.11 15.73 -4.26
CA HIS A 49 -10.47 14.64 -5.15
C HIS A 49 -11.96 14.26 -5.01
N LEU A 50 -12.50 14.17 -3.79
CA LEU A 50 -13.93 13.91 -3.62
C LEU A 50 -14.80 15.02 -4.22
N LYS A 51 -14.40 16.29 -4.08
CA LYS A 51 -15.12 17.42 -4.68
C LYS A 51 -15.14 17.35 -6.21
N GLU A 52 -14.02 16.99 -6.84
CA GLU A 52 -13.91 16.80 -8.29
C GLU A 52 -14.83 15.66 -8.75
N ILE A 53 -14.79 14.52 -8.05
CA ILE A 53 -15.64 13.36 -8.34
C ILE A 53 -17.13 13.70 -8.16
N GLU A 54 -17.49 14.47 -7.12
CA GLU A 54 -18.87 14.93 -6.91
C GLU A 54 -19.34 15.86 -8.04
N ALA A 55 -18.47 16.73 -8.57
CA ALA A 55 -18.79 17.58 -9.70
C ALA A 55 -19.07 16.75 -10.97
N ILE A 56 -18.27 15.69 -11.22
CA ILE A 56 -18.48 14.76 -12.33
C ILE A 56 -19.79 14.00 -12.16
N ALA A 57 -20.00 13.40 -10.98
CA ALA A 57 -21.18 12.58 -10.68
C ALA A 57 -22.50 13.37 -10.76
N ASN A 58 -22.47 14.69 -10.47
CA ASN A 58 -23.64 15.56 -10.50
C ASN A 58 -23.67 16.51 -11.71
N ASN A 59 -22.86 16.29 -12.74
CA ASN A 59 -22.94 17.08 -13.96
C ASN A 59 -24.30 16.82 -14.65
N ASN A 60 -25.06 17.90 -14.90
CA ASN A 60 -26.42 17.83 -15.47
C ASN A 60 -26.42 17.56 -16.98
N GLU A 61 -25.28 17.72 -17.66
CA GLU A 61 -25.14 17.33 -19.06
C GLU A 61 -25.16 15.81 -19.22
N ALA A 62 -25.62 15.36 -20.39
CA ALA A 62 -25.56 13.95 -20.76
C ALA A 62 -24.11 13.44 -20.62
N PRO A 63 -23.88 12.20 -20.13
CA PRO A 63 -22.54 11.65 -20.02
C PRO A 63 -21.83 11.62 -21.38
N THR A 64 -20.64 12.17 -21.44
CA THR A 64 -19.68 12.03 -22.54
C THR A 64 -18.38 11.43 -22.00
N PHE A 65 -17.55 10.91 -22.89
CA PHE A 65 -16.23 10.40 -22.51
C PHE A 65 -15.39 11.50 -21.82
N GLU A 66 -15.44 12.73 -22.33
CA GLU A 66 -14.70 13.87 -21.80
C GLU A 66 -15.20 14.31 -20.42
N ASN A 67 -16.51 14.47 -20.25
CA ASN A 67 -17.08 14.99 -19.01
C ASN A 67 -17.21 13.93 -17.90
N THR A 68 -16.84 12.68 -18.19
CA THR A 68 -16.88 11.57 -17.24
C THR A 68 -15.52 10.90 -17.11
N LEU A 69 -15.02 10.20 -18.13
CA LEU A 69 -13.78 9.40 -18.03
C LEU A 69 -12.53 10.29 -18.03
N VAL A 70 -12.41 11.23 -18.98
CA VAL A 70 -11.26 12.16 -19.00
C VAL A 70 -11.27 13.06 -17.77
N ALA A 71 -12.45 13.50 -17.31
CA ALA A 71 -12.58 14.26 -16.08
C ALA A 71 -12.14 13.46 -14.85
N MET A 72 -12.47 12.16 -14.78
CA MET A 72 -12.00 11.26 -13.72
C MET A 72 -10.48 11.07 -13.77
N GLU A 73 -9.90 10.82 -14.94
CA GLU A 73 -8.45 10.66 -15.12
C GLU A 73 -7.65 11.91 -14.71
N ARG A 74 -8.24 13.10 -14.84
CA ARG A 74 -7.63 14.37 -14.43
C ARG A 74 -7.84 14.69 -12.95
N SER A 75 -8.73 13.97 -12.26
CA SER A 75 -9.03 14.22 -10.86
C SER A 75 -7.99 13.60 -9.93
N GLY A 76 -7.90 14.12 -8.71
CA GLY A 76 -7.05 13.57 -7.65
C GLY A 76 -5.56 13.82 -7.81
N GLU A 77 -5.13 14.76 -8.67
CA GLU A 77 -3.73 15.05 -8.97
C GLU A 77 -2.87 15.30 -7.69
N LYS A 78 -3.40 16.10 -6.75
CA LYS A 78 -2.76 16.34 -5.45
C LYS A 78 -2.62 15.07 -4.62
N LEU A 79 -3.67 14.26 -4.55
CA LEU A 79 -3.64 12.99 -3.81
C LEU A 79 -2.64 12.01 -4.43
N THR A 80 -2.58 11.94 -5.76
CA THR A 80 -1.61 11.14 -6.51
C THR A 80 -0.18 11.55 -6.19
N ARG A 81 0.15 12.85 -6.19
CA ARG A 81 1.47 13.34 -5.77
C ARG A 81 1.85 12.88 -4.37
N VAL A 82 0.93 13.04 -3.41
CA VAL A 82 1.16 12.64 -2.01
C VAL A 82 1.41 11.13 -1.92
N ASN A 83 0.55 10.32 -2.55
CA ASN A 83 0.66 8.86 -2.55
C ASN A 83 1.96 8.36 -3.16
N ASN A 84 2.39 8.91 -4.29
CA ASN A 84 3.61 8.49 -4.98
C ASN A 84 4.84 8.69 -4.08
N VAL A 85 4.97 9.86 -3.45
CA VAL A 85 6.08 10.16 -2.54
C VAL A 85 5.98 9.30 -1.27
N PHE A 86 4.80 9.23 -0.67
CA PHE A 86 4.61 8.52 0.60
C PHE A 86 4.88 7.02 0.44
N GLY A 87 4.32 6.38 -0.58
CA GLY A 87 4.53 4.96 -0.87
C GLY A 87 6.00 4.62 -1.19
N ASN A 88 6.71 5.51 -1.89
CA ASN A 88 8.15 5.37 -2.09
C ASN A 88 8.91 5.41 -0.76
N LEU A 89 8.63 6.39 0.11
CA LEU A 89 9.32 6.52 1.39
C LEU A 89 8.98 5.38 2.36
N THR A 90 7.72 4.97 2.51
CA THR A 90 7.36 3.86 3.40
C THR A 90 7.94 2.53 2.95
N SER A 91 8.21 2.36 1.65
CA SER A 91 8.84 1.16 1.10
C SER A 91 10.38 1.19 1.22
N ALA A 92 11.02 2.32 0.92
CA ALA A 92 12.47 2.40 0.76
C ALA A 92 13.20 3.03 1.96
N HIS A 93 12.57 3.96 2.67
CA HIS A 93 13.20 4.77 3.71
C HIS A 93 12.19 5.19 4.80
N THR A 94 11.53 4.20 5.39
CA THR A 94 10.50 4.44 6.40
C THR A 94 11.10 4.84 7.75
N ASN A 95 10.25 5.36 8.63
CA ASN A 95 10.58 5.72 10.00
C ASN A 95 9.32 5.64 10.89
N PRO A 96 9.44 5.71 12.23
CA PRO A 96 8.30 5.58 13.14
C PRO A 96 7.19 6.63 12.95
N GLU A 97 7.48 7.79 12.38
CA GLU A 97 6.45 8.79 12.09
C GLU A 97 5.68 8.44 10.83
N LEU A 98 6.37 8.03 9.76
CA LEU A 98 5.74 7.55 8.54
C LEU A 98 4.89 6.29 8.78
N GLU A 99 5.35 5.34 9.59
CA GLU A 99 4.56 4.15 9.98
C GLU A 99 3.24 4.54 10.69
N LYS A 100 3.27 5.57 11.54
CA LYS A 100 2.06 6.07 12.23
C LYS A 100 1.11 6.73 11.24
N ILE A 101 1.63 7.52 10.30
CA ILE A 101 0.83 8.15 9.25
C ILE A 101 0.19 7.08 8.38
N GLU A 102 0.95 6.06 7.97
CA GLU A 102 0.46 4.95 7.16
C GLU A 102 -0.69 4.22 7.86
N THR A 103 -0.52 3.89 9.16
CA THR A 103 -1.56 3.26 9.98
C THR A 103 -2.84 4.10 10.05
N ALA A 104 -2.69 5.42 10.21
CA ALA A 104 -3.83 6.34 10.29
C ALA A 104 -4.51 6.60 8.93
N MET A 105 -3.76 6.48 7.83
CA MET A 105 -4.23 6.79 6.49
C MET A 105 -4.79 5.58 5.74
N ALA A 106 -4.30 4.36 6.00
CA ALA A 106 -4.75 3.15 5.30
C ALA A 106 -6.28 2.98 5.26
N PRO A 107 -7.03 3.02 6.39
CA PRO A 107 -8.50 2.91 6.34
C PRO A 107 -9.17 4.13 5.69
N LYS A 108 -8.57 5.33 5.76
CA LYS A 108 -9.11 6.54 5.12
C LYS A 108 -8.98 6.49 3.61
N LEU A 109 -7.86 6.00 3.11
CA LEU A 109 -7.61 5.79 1.67
C LEU A 109 -8.54 4.69 1.12
N ALA A 110 -8.75 3.61 1.88
CA ALA A 110 -9.75 2.59 1.52
C ALA A 110 -11.16 3.19 1.44
N ALA A 111 -11.57 3.95 2.45
CA ALA A 111 -12.88 4.61 2.47
C ALA A 111 -13.04 5.64 1.34
N HIS A 112 -11.97 6.33 0.96
CA HIS A 112 -11.94 7.26 -0.17
C HIS A 112 -12.17 6.54 -1.49
N GLN A 113 -11.44 5.45 -1.74
CA GLN A 113 -11.65 4.61 -2.91
C GLN A 113 -13.09 4.09 -2.97
N ASP A 114 -13.61 3.57 -1.85
CA ASP A 114 -14.99 3.09 -1.77
C ASP A 114 -16.01 4.21 -2.01
N ALA A 115 -15.73 5.44 -1.57
CA ALA A 115 -16.62 6.58 -1.82
C ALA A 115 -16.76 6.91 -3.31
N ILE A 116 -15.71 6.65 -4.11
CA ILE A 116 -15.73 6.85 -5.57
C ILE A 116 -16.40 5.67 -6.26
N TYR A 117 -15.91 4.45 -6.05
CA TYR A 117 -16.35 3.28 -6.81
C TYR A 117 -17.74 2.76 -6.40
N LEU A 118 -18.22 3.11 -5.21
CA LEU A 118 -19.57 2.77 -4.77
C LEU A 118 -20.57 3.92 -4.97
N ASN A 119 -20.14 5.03 -5.58
CA ASN A 119 -21.01 6.15 -5.94
C ASN A 119 -21.92 5.75 -7.10
N GLY A 120 -23.20 5.50 -6.79
CA GLY A 120 -24.19 5.07 -7.79
C GLY A 120 -24.43 6.08 -8.91
N LYS A 121 -24.35 7.39 -8.64
CA LYS A 121 -24.52 8.43 -9.67
C LYS A 121 -23.36 8.40 -10.66
N LEU A 122 -22.13 8.33 -10.14
CA LEU A 122 -20.93 8.24 -10.96
C LEU A 122 -20.95 6.96 -11.81
N PHE A 123 -21.26 5.82 -11.20
CA PHE A 123 -21.36 4.55 -11.91
C PHE A 123 -22.43 4.59 -13.01
N ALA A 124 -23.59 5.22 -12.76
CA ALA A 124 -24.62 5.37 -13.79
C ALA A 124 -24.13 6.14 -15.03
N ARG A 125 -23.27 7.16 -14.84
CA ARG A 125 -22.64 7.88 -15.96
C ARG A 125 -21.71 6.97 -16.76
N VAL A 126 -20.84 6.23 -16.08
CA VAL A 126 -19.91 5.28 -16.70
C VAL A 126 -20.65 4.16 -17.42
N GLN A 127 -21.72 3.62 -16.80
CA GLN A 127 -22.55 2.58 -17.41
C GLN A 127 -23.25 3.08 -18.67
N ALA A 128 -23.81 4.29 -18.66
CA ALA A 128 -24.47 4.86 -19.84
C ALA A 128 -23.52 4.98 -21.05
N LEU A 129 -22.24 5.27 -20.81
CA LEU A 129 -21.20 5.28 -21.84
C LEU A 129 -20.83 3.85 -22.26
N TYR A 130 -20.64 2.95 -21.30
CA TYR A 130 -20.29 1.55 -21.55
C TYR A 130 -21.31 0.83 -22.43
N ASP A 131 -22.61 1.10 -22.24
CA ASP A 131 -23.68 0.52 -23.04
C ASP A 131 -23.63 0.95 -24.51
N LYS A 132 -22.94 2.06 -24.81
CA LYS A 132 -22.72 2.61 -26.16
C LYS A 132 -21.25 2.59 -26.60
N ARG A 133 -20.39 1.81 -25.93
CA ARG A 133 -18.92 1.83 -26.14
C ARG A 133 -18.47 1.55 -27.57
N GLU A 134 -19.27 0.84 -28.36
CA GLU A 134 -18.98 0.58 -29.79
C GLU A 134 -19.02 1.85 -30.65
N GLU A 135 -19.68 2.91 -30.17
CA GLU A 135 -19.75 4.22 -30.84
C GLU A 135 -18.48 5.07 -30.64
N LEU A 136 -17.59 4.69 -29.70
CA LEU A 136 -16.31 5.37 -29.50
C LEU A 136 -15.35 5.08 -30.64
N ALA A 137 -14.73 6.14 -31.17
CA ALA A 137 -13.96 6.10 -32.41
C ALA A 137 -12.56 5.47 -32.27
N ASP A 138 -11.87 5.69 -31.15
CA ASP A 138 -10.51 5.19 -30.96
C ASP A 138 -10.43 4.02 -29.96
N ALA A 139 -9.46 3.14 -30.20
CA ALA A 139 -9.30 1.90 -29.45
C ALA A 139 -8.88 2.13 -27.98
N GLU A 140 -8.14 3.21 -27.72
CA GLU A 140 -7.64 3.52 -26.37
C GLU A 140 -8.77 4.00 -25.47
N SER A 141 -9.59 4.94 -25.93
CA SER A 141 -10.78 5.43 -25.22
C SER A 141 -11.78 4.30 -24.95
N ARG A 142 -11.99 3.41 -25.93
CA ARG A 142 -12.85 2.24 -25.74
C ARG A 142 -12.30 1.32 -24.65
N TYR A 143 -11.02 0.99 -24.70
CA TYR A 143 -10.37 0.17 -23.68
C TYR A 143 -10.44 0.83 -22.29
N LEU A 144 -10.19 2.13 -22.20
CA LEU A 144 -10.27 2.87 -20.93
C LEU A 144 -11.67 2.80 -20.32
N LEU A 145 -12.72 2.97 -21.15
CA LEU A 145 -14.10 2.84 -20.70
C LEU A 145 -14.43 1.42 -20.22
N GLU A 146 -13.99 0.39 -20.94
CA GLU A 146 -14.16 -1.00 -20.53
C GLU A 146 -13.43 -1.31 -19.22
N ARG A 147 -12.22 -0.77 -19.06
CA ARG A 147 -11.42 -0.88 -17.85
C ARG A 147 -12.13 -0.26 -16.65
N TYR A 148 -12.54 1.00 -16.76
CA TYR A 148 -13.26 1.68 -15.69
C TYR A 148 -14.57 0.98 -15.33
N TYR A 149 -15.36 0.58 -16.32
CA TYR A 149 -16.59 -0.16 -16.05
C TYR A 149 -16.31 -1.44 -15.25
N LYS A 150 -15.29 -2.21 -15.66
CA LYS A 150 -14.87 -3.41 -14.94
C LYS A 150 -14.41 -3.08 -13.52
N ASP A 151 -13.64 -2.02 -13.32
CA ASP A 151 -13.18 -1.58 -12.00
C ASP A 151 -14.33 -1.21 -11.07
N PHE A 152 -15.34 -0.47 -11.55
CA PHE A 152 -16.57 -0.21 -10.80
C PHE A 152 -17.31 -1.49 -10.41
N VAL A 153 -17.51 -2.40 -11.37
CA VAL A 153 -18.22 -3.65 -11.09
C VAL A 153 -17.48 -4.49 -10.05
N ARG A 154 -16.16 -4.67 -10.21
CA ARG A 154 -15.32 -5.44 -9.30
C ARG A 154 -15.21 -4.79 -7.91
N ALA A 155 -15.26 -3.47 -7.85
CA ALA A 155 -15.31 -2.73 -6.60
C ALA A 155 -16.69 -2.76 -5.93
N GLY A 156 -17.71 -3.38 -6.55
CA GLY A 156 -19.04 -3.58 -5.95
C GLY A 156 -20.07 -2.50 -6.28
N ALA A 157 -19.90 -1.73 -7.36
CA ALA A 157 -20.84 -0.68 -7.76
C ALA A 157 -22.29 -1.20 -7.95
N LYS A 158 -22.44 -2.46 -8.36
CA LYS A 158 -23.72 -3.15 -8.59
C LYS A 158 -24.33 -3.78 -7.33
N LEU A 159 -23.67 -3.69 -6.17
CA LEU A 159 -24.20 -4.24 -4.92
C LEU A 159 -25.39 -3.44 -4.38
N SER A 160 -26.19 -4.10 -3.54
CA SER A 160 -27.21 -3.44 -2.73
C SER A 160 -26.57 -2.46 -1.73
N GLU A 161 -27.29 -1.42 -1.30
CA GLU A 161 -26.77 -0.49 -0.28
C GLU A 161 -26.36 -1.17 1.04
N PRO A 162 -27.10 -2.17 1.57
CA PRO A 162 -26.65 -2.96 2.72
C PRO A 162 -25.32 -3.69 2.47
N ASP A 163 -25.13 -4.25 1.28
CA ASP A 163 -23.90 -5.00 0.95
C ASP A 163 -22.72 -4.06 0.69
N LYS A 164 -22.94 -2.90 0.08
CA LYS A 164 -21.93 -1.83 0.00
C LYS A 164 -21.43 -1.41 1.38
N LYS A 165 -22.31 -1.33 2.38
CA LYS A 165 -21.90 -1.02 3.77
C LYS A 165 -21.00 -2.11 4.36
N LYS A 166 -21.32 -3.39 4.13
CA LYS A 166 -20.47 -4.52 4.55
C LYS A 166 -19.12 -4.47 3.84
N LEU A 167 -19.12 -4.24 2.53
CA LEU A 167 -17.92 -4.16 1.72
C LEU A 167 -16.97 -3.06 2.20
N LYS A 168 -17.49 -1.86 2.50
CA LYS A 168 -16.71 -0.75 3.07
C LYS A 168 -16.01 -1.12 4.37
N ALA A 169 -16.72 -1.79 5.28
CA ALA A 169 -16.15 -2.25 6.53
C ALA A 169 -15.01 -3.27 6.30
N MET A 170 -15.23 -4.23 5.40
CA MET A 170 -14.23 -5.24 5.03
C MET A 170 -12.99 -4.60 4.39
N ASN A 171 -13.16 -3.64 3.48
CA ASN A 171 -12.06 -2.96 2.79
C ASN A 171 -11.21 -2.14 3.78
N ALA A 172 -11.83 -1.41 4.71
CA ALA A 172 -11.12 -0.65 5.74
C ALA A 172 -10.35 -1.57 6.71
N GLU A 173 -10.94 -2.71 7.11
CA GLU A 173 -10.27 -3.69 7.96
C GLU A 173 -9.10 -4.36 7.23
N LEU A 174 -9.28 -4.76 5.96
CA LEU A 174 -8.22 -5.33 5.13
C LEU A 174 -7.04 -4.37 4.99
N ALA A 175 -7.29 -3.09 4.65
CA ALA A 175 -6.23 -2.09 4.52
C ALA A 175 -5.43 -1.91 5.83
N SER A 176 -6.14 -1.93 6.97
CA SER A 176 -5.51 -1.84 8.29
C SER A 176 -4.66 -3.07 8.62
N LEU A 177 -5.16 -4.27 8.32
CA LEU A 177 -4.45 -5.54 8.54
C LEU A 177 -3.23 -5.69 7.63
N GLU A 178 -3.32 -5.27 6.37
CA GLU A 178 -2.20 -5.32 5.42
C GLU A 178 -1.07 -4.35 5.81
N THR A 179 -1.42 -3.16 6.31
CA THR A 179 -0.47 -2.21 6.90
C THR A 179 0.20 -2.82 8.14
N LYS A 180 -0.59 -3.38 9.06
CA LYS A 180 -0.07 -4.06 10.25
C LYS A 180 0.88 -5.21 9.89
N PHE A 181 0.53 -6.02 8.90
CA PHE A 181 1.35 -7.13 8.42
C PHE A 181 2.71 -6.61 7.91
N SER A 182 2.71 -5.61 7.04
CA SER A 182 3.93 -5.07 6.44
C SER A 182 4.88 -4.50 7.50
N GLN A 183 4.35 -3.74 8.46
CA GLN A 183 5.16 -3.19 9.55
C GLN A 183 5.68 -4.29 10.50
N ALA A 184 4.87 -5.31 10.80
CA ALA A 184 5.31 -6.44 11.62
C ALA A 184 6.42 -7.26 10.94
N VAL A 185 6.35 -7.46 9.62
CA VAL A 185 7.40 -8.12 8.85
C VAL A 185 8.71 -7.33 8.87
N LEU A 186 8.65 -6.01 8.69
CA LEU A 186 9.85 -5.16 8.78
C LEU A 186 10.49 -5.22 10.18
N LYS A 187 9.68 -5.07 11.23
CA LYS A 187 10.14 -5.12 12.62
C LYS A 187 10.76 -6.47 12.96
N GLU A 188 10.13 -7.54 12.53
CA GLU A 188 10.64 -8.89 12.75
C GLU A 188 11.92 -9.17 11.96
N LYS A 189 12.00 -8.77 10.70
CA LYS A 189 13.23 -8.91 9.90
C LYS A 189 14.43 -8.26 10.60
N ASN A 190 14.24 -7.06 11.14
CA ASN A 190 15.28 -6.35 11.87
C ASN A 190 15.62 -7.05 13.20
N ALA A 191 14.60 -7.41 13.99
CA ALA A 191 14.77 -8.09 15.28
C ALA A 191 15.39 -9.49 15.17
N ALA A 192 15.08 -10.23 14.10
CA ALA A 192 15.56 -11.59 13.84
C ALA A 192 16.98 -11.64 13.27
N SER A 193 17.62 -10.49 13.03
CA SER A 193 19.01 -10.46 12.54
C SER A 193 19.96 -11.16 13.51
N VAL A 194 20.79 -12.04 12.99
CA VAL A 194 21.60 -12.97 13.79
C VAL A 194 22.91 -12.29 14.19
N VAL A 195 23.11 -12.10 15.49
CA VAL A 195 24.36 -11.58 16.05
C VAL A 195 25.34 -12.72 16.27
N VAL A 196 26.58 -12.53 15.84
CA VAL A 196 27.71 -13.45 16.04
C VAL A 196 28.79 -12.73 16.82
N ASP A 197 29.27 -13.33 17.90
CA ASP A 197 30.23 -12.68 18.80
C ASP A 197 31.68 -12.80 18.32
N LYS A 198 32.00 -13.88 17.61
CA LYS A 198 33.37 -14.26 17.26
C LYS A 198 33.54 -14.32 15.74
N ARG A 199 34.66 -13.81 15.25
CA ARG A 199 34.99 -13.84 13.81
C ARG A 199 35.15 -15.28 13.31
N GLU A 200 35.67 -16.16 14.17
CA GLU A 200 35.94 -17.57 13.87
C GLU A 200 34.65 -18.34 13.56
N ASP A 201 33.53 -17.94 14.15
CA ASP A 201 32.22 -18.54 13.88
C ASP A 201 31.71 -18.24 12.45
N LEU A 202 32.31 -17.25 11.77
CA LEU A 202 32.02 -16.87 10.38
C LEU A 202 32.93 -17.57 9.35
N ALA A 203 33.67 -18.60 9.76
CA ALA A 203 34.56 -19.36 8.87
C ALA A 203 33.85 -19.77 7.56
N GLY A 204 34.50 -19.47 6.43
CA GLY A 204 34.01 -19.72 5.07
C GLY A 204 33.38 -18.51 4.38
N MET A 205 32.97 -17.46 5.12
CA MET A 205 32.60 -16.18 4.53
C MET A 205 33.83 -15.42 4.03
N ALA A 206 33.65 -14.60 2.99
CA ALA A 206 34.71 -13.74 2.47
C ALA A 206 34.97 -12.55 3.42
N ASP A 207 36.20 -12.04 3.45
CA ASP A 207 36.60 -11.00 4.40
C ASP A 207 35.80 -9.70 4.25
N ASN A 208 35.38 -9.35 3.03
CA ASN A 208 34.50 -8.21 2.78
C ASN A 208 33.08 -8.41 3.35
N GLU A 209 32.54 -9.62 3.30
CA GLU A 209 31.24 -9.95 3.92
C GLU A 209 31.31 -9.88 5.44
N ILE A 210 32.41 -10.36 6.02
CA ILE A 210 32.67 -10.27 7.47
C ILE A 210 32.81 -8.80 7.90
N ALA A 211 33.53 -7.98 7.12
CA ALA A 211 33.65 -6.55 7.39
C ALA A 211 32.28 -5.84 7.33
N ALA A 212 31.46 -6.14 6.31
CA ALA A 212 30.11 -5.60 6.21
C ALA A 212 29.23 -6.00 7.40
N ALA A 213 29.31 -7.25 7.86
CA ALA A 213 28.61 -7.71 9.05
C ALA A 213 29.07 -6.98 10.33
N ALA A 214 30.35 -6.63 10.45
CA ALA A 214 30.87 -5.84 11.57
C ALA A 214 30.36 -4.40 11.54
N GLU A 215 30.33 -3.75 10.37
CA GLU A 215 29.76 -2.41 10.23
C GLU A 215 28.26 -2.38 10.51
N ALA A 216 27.51 -3.39 10.05
CA ALA A 216 26.10 -3.54 10.38
C ALA A 216 25.86 -3.70 11.90
N ALA A 217 26.72 -4.45 12.59
CA ALA A 217 26.65 -4.57 14.05
C ALA A 217 26.94 -3.24 14.75
N LYS A 218 27.91 -2.45 14.27
CA LYS A 218 28.21 -1.11 14.80
C LYS A 218 27.02 -0.15 14.61
N ALA A 219 26.40 -0.16 13.44
CA ALA A 219 25.19 0.63 13.16
C ALA A 219 24.05 0.29 14.13
N GLU A 220 23.92 -1.00 14.49
CA GLU A 220 22.99 -1.50 15.50
C GLU A 220 23.51 -1.40 16.96
N LYS A 221 24.52 -0.55 17.21
CA LYS A 221 25.10 -0.28 18.53
C LYS A 221 25.64 -1.53 19.25
N LYS A 222 26.15 -2.50 18.49
CA LYS A 222 26.80 -3.74 18.95
C LYS A 222 28.27 -3.81 18.48
N PRO A 223 29.13 -2.84 18.83
CA PRO A 223 30.52 -2.84 18.39
C PRO A 223 31.26 -4.10 18.90
N GLY A 224 32.22 -4.59 18.10
CA GLY A 224 32.97 -5.82 18.40
C GLY A 224 32.22 -7.12 18.09
N LYS A 225 31.01 -7.04 17.54
CA LYS A 225 30.22 -8.19 17.06
C LYS A 225 30.03 -8.12 15.55
N PHE A 226 29.37 -9.15 15.01
CA PHE A 226 28.97 -9.23 13.60
C PHE A 226 27.46 -9.44 13.52
N LEU A 227 26.80 -8.74 12.60
CA LEU A 227 25.36 -8.82 12.39
C LEU A 227 25.08 -9.39 11.00
N LEU A 228 24.46 -10.56 10.94
CA LEU A 228 23.96 -11.16 9.71
C LEU A 228 22.49 -10.77 9.55
N ALA A 229 22.24 -9.75 8.74
CA ALA A 229 20.89 -9.23 8.48
C ALA A 229 20.03 -10.27 7.73
N MET A 230 18.80 -10.46 8.21
CA MET A 230 17.85 -11.37 7.55
C MET A 230 17.35 -10.79 6.23
N GLN A 231 17.35 -11.62 5.19
CA GLN A 231 16.75 -11.31 3.88
C GLN A 231 15.30 -11.82 3.83
N ASN A 232 14.49 -11.28 2.90
CA ASN A 232 13.07 -11.61 2.77
C ASN A 232 12.81 -13.08 2.40
N THR A 233 13.73 -13.75 1.69
CA THR A 233 13.60 -15.14 1.26
C THR A 233 13.81 -16.15 2.40
N SER A 234 13.33 -17.39 2.24
CA SER A 234 13.59 -18.47 3.21
C SER A 234 15.06 -18.89 3.24
N GLY A 235 15.69 -19.04 2.07
CA GLY A 235 17.12 -19.26 1.97
C GLY A 235 17.87 -17.96 2.29
N GLN A 236 18.91 -18.06 3.12
CA GLN A 236 19.76 -16.93 3.50
C GLN A 236 21.14 -17.06 2.82
N PRO A 237 21.69 -16.00 2.18
CA PRO A 237 22.92 -16.08 1.40
C PRO A 237 24.12 -16.64 2.17
N ALA A 238 24.29 -16.25 3.44
CA ALA A 238 25.38 -16.70 4.29
C ALA A 238 25.43 -18.24 4.47
N LEU A 239 24.32 -18.94 4.25
CA LEU A 239 24.28 -20.41 4.34
C LEU A 239 25.15 -21.11 3.30
N ALA A 240 25.41 -20.46 2.15
CA ALA A 240 26.23 -21.03 1.08
C ALA A 240 27.73 -21.07 1.45
N SER A 241 28.20 -20.08 2.21
CA SER A 241 29.63 -19.90 2.50
C SER A 241 30.02 -20.37 3.90
N LEU A 242 29.13 -20.25 4.89
CA LEU A 242 29.43 -20.59 6.29
C LEU A 242 29.77 -22.08 6.45
N GLN A 243 30.92 -22.38 7.04
CA GLN A 243 31.35 -23.73 7.39
C GLN A 243 30.76 -24.20 8.73
N ASN A 244 30.50 -23.28 9.67
CA ASN A 244 29.91 -23.58 10.97
C ASN A 244 28.44 -24.05 10.82
N ARG A 245 28.21 -25.37 10.96
CA ARG A 245 26.88 -25.99 10.82
C ARG A 245 25.90 -25.47 11.87
N ALA A 246 26.33 -25.25 13.11
CA ALA A 246 25.44 -24.78 14.17
C ALA A 246 24.96 -23.35 13.89
N LEU A 247 25.83 -22.49 13.36
CA LEU A 247 25.44 -21.14 12.93
C LEU A 247 24.50 -21.19 11.73
N ARG A 248 24.76 -22.04 10.72
CA ARG A 248 23.84 -22.25 9.58
C ARG A 248 22.45 -22.70 10.06
N GLU A 249 22.40 -23.66 10.97
CA GLU A 249 21.16 -24.16 11.55
C GLU A 249 20.40 -23.06 12.30
N ARG A 250 21.11 -22.25 13.09
CA ARG A 250 20.53 -21.10 13.79
C ARG A 250 19.93 -20.09 12.80
N ILE A 251 20.66 -19.70 11.77
CA ILE A 251 20.19 -18.78 10.72
C ILE A 251 18.93 -19.33 10.04
N MET A 252 18.95 -20.61 9.64
CA MET A 252 17.82 -21.22 8.94
C MET A 252 16.58 -21.33 9.85
N LYS A 253 16.75 -21.76 11.10
CA LYS A 253 15.66 -21.79 12.09
C LYS A 253 15.07 -20.41 12.33
N THR A 254 15.91 -19.39 12.50
CA THR A 254 15.46 -18.00 12.65
C THR A 254 14.71 -17.52 11.41
N SER A 255 15.22 -17.79 10.20
CA SER A 255 14.57 -17.40 8.95
C SER A 255 13.18 -18.03 8.76
N LEU A 256 13.04 -19.33 9.07
CA LEU A 256 11.78 -20.06 8.92
C LEU A 256 10.76 -19.73 10.00
N ALA A 257 11.21 -19.29 11.17
CA ALA A 257 10.32 -18.94 12.29
C ALA A 257 9.87 -17.48 12.28
N ARG A 258 10.33 -16.65 11.32
CA ARG A 258 9.99 -15.23 11.26
C ARG A 258 8.47 -15.04 11.30
N ASN A 259 8.04 -14.13 12.18
CA ASN A 259 6.65 -13.72 12.37
C ASN A 259 5.70 -14.86 12.80
N SER A 260 6.22 -15.99 13.29
CA SER A 260 5.41 -17.16 13.65
C SER A 260 5.76 -17.80 15.00
N HIS A 261 6.50 -17.10 15.87
CA HIS A 261 6.96 -17.62 17.17
C HIS A 261 6.29 -16.94 18.39
N GLY A 262 5.24 -16.14 18.17
CA GLY A 262 4.58 -15.33 19.19
C GLY A 262 5.15 -13.91 19.29
N GLY A 263 4.71 -13.16 20.29
CA GLY A 263 5.14 -11.78 20.52
C GLY A 263 4.48 -10.73 19.61
N PRO A 264 4.93 -9.47 19.68
CA PRO A 264 4.25 -8.33 19.05
C PRO A 264 4.31 -8.34 17.52
N ASN A 265 5.24 -9.07 16.90
CA ASN A 265 5.39 -9.16 15.45
C ASN A 265 4.80 -10.46 14.86
N ASP A 266 4.09 -11.27 15.65
CA ASP A 266 3.45 -12.48 15.11
C ASP A 266 2.36 -12.10 14.10
N THR A 267 2.44 -12.67 12.90
CA THR A 267 1.50 -12.36 11.81
C THR A 267 0.47 -13.45 11.58
N ARG A 268 0.51 -14.58 12.30
CA ARG A 268 -0.37 -15.73 12.02
C ARG A 268 -1.84 -15.36 12.13
N GLU A 269 -2.23 -14.68 13.20
CA GLU A 269 -3.62 -14.21 13.38
C GLU A 269 -4.00 -13.16 12.32
N THR A 270 -3.08 -12.24 12.02
CA THR A 270 -3.28 -11.18 11.01
C THR A 270 -3.54 -11.79 9.63
N VAL A 271 -2.70 -12.75 9.19
CA VAL A 271 -2.84 -13.44 7.90
C VAL A 271 -4.14 -14.26 7.85
N THR A 272 -4.50 -14.97 8.92
CA THR A 272 -5.75 -15.72 8.99
C THR A 272 -6.98 -14.80 8.83
N LYS A 273 -6.96 -13.62 9.49
CA LYS A 273 -8.02 -12.62 9.36
C LYS A 273 -8.10 -12.05 7.94
N ILE A 274 -6.95 -11.72 7.33
CA ILE A 274 -6.89 -11.25 5.93
C ILE A 274 -7.48 -12.30 4.99
N ALA A 275 -7.06 -13.57 5.12
CA ALA A 275 -7.54 -14.65 4.27
C ALA A 275 -9.06 -14.84 4.39
N ARG A 276 -9.60 -14.82 5.60
CA ARG A 276 -11.04 -14.91 5.86
C ARG A 276 -11.79 -13.73 5.22
N LEU A 277 -11.36 -12.49 5.48
CA LEU A 277 -12.00 -11.30 4.93
C LEU A 277 -11.94 -11.27 3.39
N ARG A 278 -10.84 -11.73 2.79
CA ARG A 278 -10.72 -11.84 1.33
C ARG A 278 -11.70 -12.86 0.76
N ALA A 279 -11.92 -13.98 1.45
CA ALA A 279 -12.93 -14.97 1.05
C ALA A 279 -14.35 -14.43 1.19
N GLU A 280 -14.70 -13.84 2.33
CA GLU A 280 -16.01 -13.22 2.57
C GLU A 280 -16.30 -12.09 1.56
N ARG A 281 -15.31 -11.24 1.28
CA ARG A 281 -15.41 -10.17 0.29
C ARG A 281 -15.65 -10.70 -1.12
N ALA A 282 -14.95 -11.76 -1.51
CA ALA A 282 -15.13 -12.37 -2.84
C ALA A 282 -16.56 -12.91 -3.00
N VAL A 283 -17.09 -13.62 -2.00
CA VAL A 283 -18.47 -14.11 -1.99
C VAL A 283 -19.48 -12.96 -2.05
N LEU A 284 -19.25 -11.89 -1.29
CA LEU A 284 -20.09 -10.69 -1.32
C LEU A 284 -20.16 -10.07 -2.73
N LEU A 285 -19.04 -10.11 -3.46
CA LEU A 285 -18.93 -9.61 -4.84
C LEU A 285 -19.41 -10.62 -5.89
N GLY A 286 -19.92 -11.79 -5.49
CA GLY A 286 -20.47 -12.81 -6.40
C GLY A 286 -19.46 -13.82 -6.94
N TYR A 287 -18.26 -13.90 -6.36
CA TYR A 287 -17.22 -14.85 -6.75
C TYR A 287 -17.16 -16.03 -5.77
N GLU A 288 -16.84 -17.23 -6.28
CA GLU A 288 -16.71 -18.43 -5.46
C GLU A 288 -15.64 -18.30 -4.37
N ASN A 289 -14.51 -17.69 -4.71
CA ASN A 289 -13.38 -17.51 -3.82
C ASN A 289 -12.52 -16.32 -4.25
N HIS A 290 -11.55 -15.95 -3.40
CA HIS A 290 -10.67 -14.82 -3.67
C HIS A 290 -9.81 -15.01 -4.94
N ALA A 291 -9.38 -16.23 -5.26
CA ALA A 291 -8.58 -16.48 -6.45
C ALA A 291 -9.38 -16.24 -7.73
N ALA A 292 -10.65 -16.69 -7.80
CA ALA A 292 -11.55 -16.41 -8.90
C ALA A 292 -11.75 -14.88 -9.08
N TYR A 293 -11.95 -14.15 -7.98
CA TYR A 293 -12.00 -12.68 -8.01
C TYR A 293 -10.70 -12.08 -8.58
N GLN A 294 -9.53 -12.54 -8.15
CA GLN A 294 -8.26 -12.00 -8.63
C GLN A 294 -7.99 -12.32 -10.10
N LEU A 295 -8.24 -13.56 -10.54
CA LEU A 295 -7.83 -14.08 -11.84
C LEU A 295 -8.67 -13.55 -13.01
N GLU A 296 -9.92 -13.15 -12.78
CA GLU A 296 -10.75 -12.48 -13.80
C GLU A 296 -10.03 -11.27 -14.43
N ASP A 297 -9.18 -10.60 -13.66
CA ASP A 297 -8.39 -9.45 -14.11
C ASP A 297 -6.92 -9.76 -14.42
N GLN A 298 -6.56 -11.04 -14.46
CA GLN A 298 -5.24 -11.50 -14.89
C GLN A 298 -5.28 -12.01 -16.33
N THR A 299 -4.10 -12.24 -16.92
CA THR A 299 -3.98 -12.90 -18.23
C THR A 299 -4.37 -14.38 -18.18
N ALA A 300 -4.25 -15.02 -17.00
CA ALA A 300 -4.62 -16.41 -16.77
C ALA A 300 -6.14 -16.68 -16.71
N LYS A 301 -6.96 -15.66 -16.41
CA LYS A 301 -8.45 -15.66 -16.40
C LYS A 301 -9.15 -16.54 -15.35
N ASP A 302 -8.75 -17.78 -15.15
CA ASP A 302 -9.44 -18.71 -14.27
C ASP A 302 -8.51 -19.57 -13.42
N VAL A 303 -9.09 -20.13 -12.34
CA VAL A 303 -8.44 -21.15 -11.53
C VAL A 303 -8.62 -22.44 -12.32
N GLY A 304 -7.66 -22.81 -13.16
CA GLY A 304 -7.71 -24.07 -13.89
C GLY A 304 -8.10 -25.21 -12.96
N THR A 305 -9.24 -25.83 -13.23
CA THR A 305 -9.81 -26.93 -12.45
C THR A 305 -9.12 -28.26 -12.74
#